data_AF-A0A356VVK6-F1
#
_entry.id   AF-A0A356VVK6-F1
#
_cell.length_a   1.000
_cell.length_b   1.000
_cell.length_c   1.000
_cell.angle_alpha   90.00
_cell.angle_beta   90.00
_cell.angle_gamma   90.00
#
_symmetry.space_group_name_H-M   'P 1'
#
loop_
_entity.id
_entity.type
_entity.pdbx_description
1 polymer ?
#
loop_
_entity_poly.entity_id
_entity_poly.type
_entity_poly.pdbx_seq_one_letter_code
_entity_poly.pdbx_strand_id
1 'polypeptide(L)'
;TILSFNLWSDVSIIGDKNFFESLDFLTANIMLPLGGLLMAVFFGWIMTKESIKQELNLTDSWMPVFLLVLKFVTPIAVAIVFVANFL
;
A
#
# COMPACT_ATOMS: atom_id res chain seq x y z
N THR A 1 -11.83 -18.32 13.40
CA THR A 1 -11.53 -17.80 14.76
C THR A 1 -11.34 -18.88 15.83
N ILE A 2 -11.31 -20.19 15.53
CA ILE A 2 -11.13 -21.25 16.57
C ILE A 2 -9.90 -22.15 16.35
N LEU A 3 -9.27 -22.11 15.17
CA LEU A 3 -8.06 -22.91 14.87
C LEU A 3 -6.75 -22.11 14.98
N SER A 4 -6.78 -20.79 14.84
CA SER A 4 -5.60 -19.92 14.97
C SER A 4 -5.22 -19.60 16.41
N PHE A 5 -6.18 -19.62 17.35
CA PHE A 5 -5.98 -19.20 18.74
C PHE A 5 -5.55 -20.33 19.68
N ASN A 6 -5.63 -21.61 19.27
CA ASN A 6 -5.41 -22.74 20.19
C ASN A 6 -4.26 -23.67 19.78
N LEU A 7 -4.05 -23.95 18.48
CA LEU A 7 -3.10 -24.99 18.06
C LEU A 7 -1.70 -24.46 17.70
N TRP A 8 -1.58 -23.17 17.37
CA TRP A 8 -0.34 -22.53 16.94
C TRP A 8 0.16 -21.48 17.95
N SER A 9 -0.45 -21.45 19.14
CA SER A 9 -0.08 -20.56 20.25
C SER A 9 1.25 -20.94 20.93
N ASP A 10 1.72 -22.18 20.73
CA ASP A 10 2.85 -22.75 21.47
C ASP A 10 4.19 -22.71 20.72
N VAL A 11 4.24 -22.17 19.50
CA VAL A 11 5.50 -22.03 18.75
C VAL A 11 5.93 -20.56 18.75
N SER A 12 6.42 -20.12 19.90
CA SER A 12 7.08 -18.82 20.06
C SER A 12 8.48 -18.87 19.44
N ILE A 13 8.65 -18.30 18.25
CA ILE A 13 9.98 -18.20 17.64
C ILE A 13 10.63 -16.84 17.95
N ILE A 14 9.87 -15.76 18.16
CA ILE A 14 10.38 -14.43 18.58
C ILE A 14 9.28 -13.68 19.36
N GLY A 15 9.51 -13.43 20.66
CA GLY A 15 8.84 -12.45 21.55
C GLY A 15 7.31 -12.29 21.48
N ASP A 16 6.59 -12.72 22.52
CA ASP A 16 5.20 -12.38 22.93
C ASP A 16 4.08 -12.22 21.89
N LYS A 17 4.31 -12.50 20.60
CA LYS A 17 3.32 -12.43 19.52
C LYS A 17 3.24 -13.79 18.82
N ASN A 18 2.02 -14.32 18.74
CA ASN A 18 1.75 -15.54 17.98
C ASN A 18 2.24 -15.39 16.53
N PHE A 19 2.71 -16.48 15.90
CA PHE A 19 3.17 -16.49 14.49
C PHE A 19 2.16 -15.80 13.55
N PHE A 20 0.88 -15.99 13.82
CA PHE A 20 -0.21 -15.37 13.09
C PHE A 20 -0.28 -13.84 13.28
N GLU A 21 -0.05 -13.33 14.49
CA GLU A 21 0.01 -11.88 14.75
C GLU A 21 1.23 -11.23 14.10
N SER A 22 2.35 -11.93 14.03
CA SER A 22 3.55 -11.45 13.33
C SER A 22 3.31 -11.37 11.82
N LEU A 23 2.62 -12.35 11.25
CA LEU A 23 2.18 -12.30 9.85
C LEU A 23 1.17 -11.18 9.62
N ASP A 24 0.17 -11.01 10.49
CA ASP A 24 -0.79 -9.92 10.37
C ASP A 24 -0.10 -8.55 10.43
N PHE A 25 0.85 -8.40 11.37
CA PHE A 25 1.66 -7.18 11.47
C PHE A 25 2.49 -6.94 10.21
N LEU A 26 3.21 -7.95 9.70
CA LEU A 26 4.00 -7.87 8.48
C LEU A 26 3.14 -7.50 7.27
N THR A 27 1.96 -8.09 7.15
CA THR A 27 1.10 -7.86 5.97
C THR A 27 0.43 -6.49 6.05
N ALA A 28 -0.18 -6.16 7.19
CA ALA A 28 -0.96 -4.94 7.35
C ALA A 28 -0.09 -3.69 7.49
N ASN A 29 1.05 -3.78 8.20
CA ASN A 29 1.87 -2.62 8.51
C ASN A 29 3.11 -2.46 7.63
N ILE A 30 3.53 -3.52 6.92
CA ILE A 30 4.71 -3.45 6.04
C ILE A 30 4.32 -3.66 4.58
N MET A 31 3.65 -4.76 4.22
CA MET A 31 3.32 -5.03 2.82
C MET A 31 2.35 -4.02 2.22
N LEU A 32 1.28 -3.64 2.94
CA LEU A 32 0.30 -2.66 2.44
C LEU A 32 0.91 -1.28 2.19
N PRO A 33 1.63 -0.65 3.14
CA PRO A 33 2.30 0.63 2.91
C PRO A 33 3.35 0.57 1.81
N LEU A 34 4.15 -0.50 1.79
CA LEU A 34 5.20 -0.69 0.80
C LEU A 34 4.62 -0.85 -0.62
N GLY A 35 3.55 -1.64 -0.76
CA GLY A 35 2.81 -1.79 -2.01
C GLY A 35 2.21 -0.47 -2.48
N GLY A 36 1.62 0.31 -1.57
CA GLY A 36 1.12 1.66 -1.87
C GLY A 36 2.23 2.61 -2.32
N LEU A 37 3.40 2.57 -1.67
CA LEU A 37 4.56 3.39 -2.03
C LEU A 37 5.11 3.02 -3.41
N LEU A 38 5.27 1.72 -3.69
CA LEU A 38 5.71 1.23 -5.00
C LEU A 38 4.74 1.63 -6.11
N MET A 39 3.44 1.49 -5.87
CA MET A 39 2.40 1.94 -6.81
C MET A 39 2.46 3.45 -7.02
N ALA A 40 2.62 4.25 -5.97
CA ALA A 40 2.72 5.70 -6.09
C ALA A 40 3.93 6.15 -6.91
N VAL A 41 5.09 5.51 -6.71
CA VAL A 41 6.30 5.79 -7.49
C VAL A 41 6.10 5.36 -8.95
N PHE A 42 5.54 4.17 -9.17
CA PHE A 42 5.31 3.65 -10.52
C PHE A 42 4.36 4.56 -11.31
N PHE A 43 3.19 4.85 -10.76
CA PHE A 43 2.17 5.64 -11.45
C PHE A 43 2.52 7.14 -11.51
N GLY A 44 3.26 7.68 -10.54
CA GLY A 44 3.64 9.10 -10.49
C GLY A 44 4.86 9.48 -11.34
N TRP A 45 5.84 8.58 -11.49
CA TRP A 45 7.12 8.87 -12.16
C TRP A 45 7.45 7.96 -13.34
N ILE A 46 7.00 6.71 -13.35
CA ILE A 46 7.34 5.76 -14.42
C ILE A 46 6.29 5.74 -15.53
N MET A 47 5.01 5.88 -15.18
CA MET A 47 3.91 5.75 -16.14
C MET A 47 3.81 6.95 -17.10
N THR A 48 3.84 6.67 -18.40
CA THR A 48 3.78 7.68 -19.45
C THR A 48 2.34 8.14 -19.69
N LYS A 49 2.15 9.45 -19.91
CA LYS A 49 0.83 10.08 -20.13
C LYS A 49 0.00 9.40 -21.23
N GLU A 50 0.67 8.89 -22.27
CA GLU A 50 0.03 8.16 -23.37
C GLU A 50 -0.58 6.84 -22.93
N SER A 51 0.12 6.06 -22.08
CA SER A 51 -0.41 4.82 -21.51
C SER A 51 -1.65 5.07 -20.66
N ILE A 52 -1.64 6.14 -19.85
CA ILE A 52 -2.81 6.56 -19.05
C ILE A 52 -3.99 6.90 -19.96
N LYS A 53 -3.72 7.63 -21.05
CA LYS A 53 -4.74 8.05 -22.01
C LYS A 53 -5.39 6.86 -22.71
N GLN A 54 -4.59 5.88 -23.12
CA GLN A 54 -5.06 4.69 -23.80
C GLN A 54 -5.82 3.75 -22.88
N GLU A 55 -5.36 3.53 -21.65
CA GLU A 55 -6.05 2.63 -20.72
C GLU A 55 -7.35 3.21 -20.17
N LEU A 56 -7.37 4.51 -19.85
CA LEU A 56 -8.51 5.13 -19.17
C LEU A 56 -9.48 5.84 -20.12
N ASN A 57 -9.18 5.88 -21.43
CA ASN A 57 -9.99 6.57 -22.45
C ASN A 57 -10.36 8.01 -22.05
N LEU A 58 -9.46 8.69 -21.33
CA LEU A 58 -9.74 10.00 -20.75
C LEU A 58 -9.76 11.09 -21.83
N THR A 59 -10.79 11.94 -21.77
CA THR A 59 -10.85 13.17 -22.56
C THR A 59 -9.68 14.10 -22.19
N ASP A 60 -9.12 14.80 -23.17
CA ASP A 60 -7.93 15.67 -23.00
C ASP A 60 -8.01 16.66 -21.83
N SER A 61 -9.21 17.12 -21.48
CA SER A 61 -9.43 18.03 -20.34
C SER A 61 -9.25 17.39 -18.97
N TRP A 62 -9.43 16.07 -18.82
CA TRP A 62 -9.32 15.37 -17.53
C TRP A 62 -7.92 14.81 -17.27
N MET A 63 -7.10 14.70 -18.32
CA MET A 63 -5.70 14.29 -18.24
C MET A 63 -4.87 15.09 -17.20
N PRO A 64 -4.87 16.45 -17.19
CA PRO A 64 -4.08 17.20 -16.22
C PRO A 64 -4.56 17.02 -14.78
N VAL A 65 -5.87 16.84 -14.56
CA VAL A 65 -6.44 16.58 -13.23
C VAL A 65 -5.98 15.21 -12.73
N PHE A 66 -6.03 14.19 -13.60
CA PHE A 66 -5.61 12.84 -13.24
C PHE A 66 -4.11 12.78 -12.92
N LEU A 67 -3.27 13.45 -13.73
CA LEU A 67 -1.84 13.59 -13.46
C LEU A 67 -1.56 14.37 -12.16
N LEU A 68 -2.38 15.36 -11.82
CA LEU A 68 -2.26 16.10 -10.57
C LEU A 68 -2.58 15.22 -9.37
N VAL A 69 -3.65 14.41 -9.45
CA VAL A 69 -3.96 13.41 -8.41
C VAL A 69 -2.81 12.43 -8.25
N LEU A 70 -2.33 11.87 -9.36
CA LEU A 70 -1.21 10.94 -9.38
C LEU A 70 0.07 11.51 -8.74
N LYS A 71 0.39 12.77 -9.05
CA LYS A 71 1.64 13.42 -8.63
C LYS A 71 1.55 14.09 -7.25
N PHE A 72 0.36 14.46 -6.77
CA PHE A 72 0.17 15.09 -5.45
C PHE A 72 -0.58 14.21 -4.46
N VAL A 73 -1.74 13.67 -4.82
CA VAL A 73 -2.58 12.90 -3.90
C VAL A 73 -1.90 11.58 -3.52
N THR A 74 -1.27 10.89 -4.47
CA THR A 74 -0.60 9.62 -4.19
C THR A 74 0.57 9.76 -3.20
N PRO A 75 1.53 10.69 -3.37
CA PRO A 75 2.59 10.87 -2.37
C PRO A 75 2.05 11.36 -1.02
N ILE A 76 0.98 12.16 -0.98
CA ILE A 76 0.33 12.54 0.28
C ILE A 76 -0.27 11.33 0.98
N ALA A 77 -0.99 10.46 0.26
CA ALA A 77 -1.56 9.25 0.81
C ALA A 77 -0.48 8.31 1.37
N VAL A 78 0.63 8.13 0.63
CA VAL A 78 1.78 7.35 1.11
C VAL A 78 2.40 7.99 2.36
N ALA A 79 2.55 9.31 2.40
CA ALA A 79 3.07 10.01 3.57
C ALA A 79 2.16 9.82 4.80
N ILE A 80 0.84 9.90 4.63
CA ILE A 80 -0.14 9.63 5.70
C ILE A 80 -0.01 8.20 6.21
N VAL A 81 0.08 7.21 5.31
CA VAL A 81 0.24 5.81 5.70
C VAL A 81 1.55 5.59 6.44
N PHE A 82 2.64 6.24 6.01
CA PHE A 82 3.93 6.18 6.71
C PHE A 82 3.85 6.75 8.13
N VAL A 83 3.18 7.89 8.29
CA VAL A 83 2.97 8.51 9.62
C VAL A 83 2.08 7.61 10.47
N ALA A 84 0.97 7.11 9.93
CA ALA A 84 0.01 6.27 10.66
C ALA A 84 0.56 4.89 11.02
N ASN A 85 1.55 4.35 10.30
CA ASN A 85 2.22 3.10 10.69
C ASN A 85 3.29 3.32 11.76
N PHE A 86 3.80 4.54 11.89
CA PHE A 86 4.82 4.87 12.89
C PHE A 86 4.22 5.36 14.22
N LEU A 87 2.95 5.76 14.22
CA LEU A 87 2.21 6.34 15.36
C LEU A 87 1.21 5.31 15.91
#